data_AF-D8PPW7-F1
#
_entry.id   AF-D8PPW7-F1
#
_cell.length_a   1.000
_cell.length_b   1.000
_cell.length_c   1.000
_cell.angle_alpha   90.00
_cell.angle_beta   90.00
_cell.angle_gamma   90.00
#
_symmetry.space_group_name_H-M   'P 1'
#
loop_
_entity.id
_entity.type
_entity.pdbx_description
1 polymer ?
#
loop_
_entity_poly.entity_id
_entity_poly.type
_entity_poly.pdbx_seq_one_letter_code
_entity_poly.pdbx_strand_id
1 'polypeptide(L)'
;LNSYRKELLKKHNASSLRQLILPNIVQVPIFLGLTLLTYRLCTEPTPLEMESFLWIDSLVRPDSSMIVPVALGVATFAMAETRSWTMTAAEKAQQDRARTQRRLRAAEGKVEFNIAESMKSAIRLVALPRIIVTSFAPAGLGIVWLTNSVFGLIQNVCFDIISRRNR
;
A
#
# COMPACT_ATOMS: atom_id res chain seq x y z
N LEU A 1 15.28 -22.55 1.32
CA LEU A 1 14.75 -22.45 -0.08
C LEU A 1 15.27 -23.65 -0.88
N ASN A 2 14.40 -24.56 -1.33
CA ASN A 2 14.78 -25.71 -2.17
C ASN A 2 15.65 -25.28 -3.36
N SER A 3 16.77 -25.97 -3.58
CA SER A 3 17.70 -25.78 -4.70
C SER A 3 16.98 -25.81 -6.06
N TYR A 4 16.06 -26.77 -6.23
CA TYR A 4 15.20 -26.89 -7.42
C TYR A 4 14.40 -25.61 -7.74
N ARG A 5 13.82 -24.95 -6.73
CA ARG A 5 13.07 -23.70 -6.93
C ARG A 5 13.98 -22.55 -7.35
N LYS A 6 15.21 -22.48 -6.80
CA LYS A 6 16.18 -21.44 -7.19
C LYS A 6 16.60 -21.60 -8.66
N GLU A 7 16.80 -22.83 -9.11
CA GLU A 7 17.14 -23.13 -10.51
C GLU A 7 16.02 -22.76 -11.47
N LEU A 8 14.76 -23.11 -11.14
CA LEU A 8 13.60 -22.72 -11.95
C LEU A 8 13.45 -21.20 -12.08
N LEU A 9 13.59 -20.47 -10.96
CA LEU A 9 13.50 -19.01 -10.94
C LEU A 9 14.64 -18.36 -11.73
N LYS A 10 15.84 -18.96 -11.71
CA LYS A 10 16.97 -18.51 -12.52
C LYS A 10 16.72 -18.76 -14.01
N LYS A 11 16.21 -19.93 -14.39
CA LYS A 11 15.92 -20.31 -15.79
C LYS A 11 14.89 -19.38 -16.44
N HIS A 12 13.83 -19.02 -15.73
CA HIS A 12 12.77 -18.13 -16.23
C HIS A 12 13.02 -16.64 -15.93
N ASN A 13 14.22 -16.28 -15.45
CA ASN A 13 14.58 -14.93 -14.99
C ASN A 13 13.55 -14.32 -14.01
N ALA A 14 12.82 -15.18 -13.31
CA ALA A 14 11.74 -14.84 -12.41
C ALA A 14 12.25 -14.64 -10.96
N SER A 15 13.42 -14.02 -10.82
CA SER A 15 14.02 -13.87 -9.49
C SER A 15 13.13 -13.00 -8.59
N SER A 16 12.59 -13.63 -7.54
CA SER A 16 11.56 -13.06 -6.66
C SER A 16 11.98 -11.76 -5.95
N LEU A 17 13.27 -11.54 -5.71
CA LEU A 17 13.76 -10.33 -5.03
C LEU A 17 13.89 -9.13 -5.98
N ARG A 18 14.41 -9.33 -7.19
CA ARG A 18 14.55 -8.24 -8.18
C ARG A 18 13.18 -7.69 -8.57
N GLN A 19 12.21 -8.57 -8.81
CA GLN A 19 10.84 -8.15 -9.16
C GLN A 19 10.11 -7.46 -8.01
N LEU A 20 10.45 -7.77 -6.75
CA LEU A 20 9.82 -7.15 -5.57
C LEU A 20 10.39 -5.75 -5.30
N ILE A 21 11.70 -5.56 -5.43
CA ILE A 21 12.37 -4.34 -4.99
C ILE A 21 12.42 -3.29 -6.11
N LEU A 22 12.58 -3.71 -7.37
CA LEU A 22 12.78 -2.80 -8.50
C LEU A 22 11.66 -1.76 -8.67
N PRO A 23 10.36 -2.11 -8.59
CA PRO A 23 9.29 -1.12 -8.72
C PRO A 23 9.33 -0.06 -7.63
N ASN A 24 9.65 -0.47 -6.40
CA ASN A 24 9.70 0.45 -5.26
C ASN A 24 10.88 1.42 -5.37
N ILE A 25 12.03 0.98 -5.88
CA ILE A 25 13.19 1.85 -6.11
C ILE A 25 12.87 2.97 -7.11
N VAL A 26 12.14 2.66 -8.18
CA VAL A 26 11.77 3.66 -9.19
C VAL A 26 10.66 4.57 -8.68
N GLN A 27 9.71 4.03 -7.91
CA GLN A 27 8.55 4.77 -7.43
C GLN A 27 8.88 5.77 -6.31
N VAL A 28 9.76 5.41 -5.37
CA VAL A 28 10.05 6.23 -4.18
C VAL A 28 10.57 7.63 -4.54
N PRO A 29 11.56 7.79 -5.45
CA PRO A 29 12.04 9.12 -5.86
C PRO A 29 10.95 9.99 -6.48
N ILE A 30 10.10 9.41 -7.33
CA ILE A 30 8.99 10.14 -7.96
C ILE A 30 7.99 10.61 -6.91
N PHE A 31 7.61 9.72 -5.99
CA PHE A 31 6.69 10.04 -4.90
C PHE A 31 7.25 11.12 -3.96
N LEU A 32 8.53 11.04 -3.60
CA LEU A 32 9.20 12.05 -2.78
C LEU A 32 9.31 13.38 -3.52
N GLY A 33 9.66 13.37 -4.81
CA GLY A 33 9.73 14.56 -5.64
C GLY A 33 8.39 15.30 -5.69
N LEU A 34 7.29 14.57 -5.93
CA LEU A 34 5.94 15.13 -5.92
C LEU A 34 5.56 15.65 -4.53
N THR A 35 5.86 14.91 -3.47
CA THR A 35 5.61 15.32 -2.08
C THR A 35 6.33 16.62 -1.74
N LEU A 36 7.63 16.72 -2.07
CA LEU A 36 8.41 17.91 -1.81
C LEU A 36 7.94 19.10 -2.64
N LEU A 37 7.62 18.87 -3.92
CA LEU A 37 7.07 19.91 -4.79
C LEU A 37 5.76 20.45 -4.22
N THR A 38 4.79 19.58 -3.90
CA THR A 38 3.51 19.99 -3.32
C THR A 38 3.69 20.70 -1.98
N TYR A 39 4.58 20.20 -1.12
CA TYR A 39 4.88 20.86 0.15
C TYR A 39 5.41 22.28 -0.07
N ARG A 40 6.35 22.47 -1.01
CA ARG A 40 6.86 23.81 -1.36
C ARG A 40 5.78 24.72 -1.92
N LEU A 41 4.90 24.20 -2.77
CA LEU A 41 3.75 24.95 -3.30
C LEU A 41 2.75 25.34 -2.23
N CYS A 42 2.72 24.64 -1.10
CA CYS A 42 1.85 24.95 0.04
C CYS A 42 2.56 25.79 1.13
N THR A 43 3.83 26.18 0.96
CA THR A 43 4.56 26.95 1.98
C THR A 43 4.48 28.45 1.69
N GLU A 44 3.90 29.23 2.60
CA GLU A 44 3.60 30.67 2.44
C GLU A 44 4.79 31.56 2.00
N PRO A 45 4.50 32.68 1.30
CA PRO A 45 3.20 33.08 0.76
C PRO A 45 2.90 32.37 -0.58
N THR A 46 1.69 31.84 -0.74
CA THR A 46 1.28 31.11 -1.97
C THR A 46 -0.15 31.45 -2.36
N PRO A 47 -0.49 31.47 -3.67
CA PRO A 47 -1.86 31.68 -4.10
C PRO A 47 -2.80 30.54 -3.68
N LEU A 48 -2.26 29.36 -3.35
CA LEU A 48 -3.04 28.20 -2.91
C LEU A 48 -3.72 28.38 -1.55
N GLU A 49 -3.34 29.43 -0.80
CA GLU A 49 -4.03 29.73 0.45
C GLU A 49 -5.48 30.15 0.23
N MET A 50 -5.76 30.82 -0.90
CA MET A 50 -7.07 31.35 -1.28
C MET A 50 -7.87 30.37 -2.15
N GLU A 51 -7.23 29.29 -2.60
CA GLU A 51 -7.86 28.26 -3.43
C GLU A 51 -8.58 27.23 -2.55
N SER A 52 -9.84 26.96 -2.91
CA SER A 52 -10.67 25.95 -2.27
C SER A 52 -10.83 24.73 -3.19
N PHE A 53 -11.00 23.54 -2.61
CA PHE A 53 -11.22 22.32 -3.35
C PHE A 53 -12.22 21.41 -2.63
N LEU A 54 -13.37 21.17 -3.27
CA LEU A 54 -14.50 20.40 -2.72
C LEU A 54 -14.99 20.98 -1.38
N TRP A 55 -14.62 20.38 -0.25
CA TRP A 55 -14.99 20.82 1.11
C TRP A 55 -13.83 21.51 1.85
N ILE A 56 -12.67 21.66 1.20
CA ILE A 56 -11.47 22.23 1.78
C ILE A 56 -11.42 23.72 1.42
N ASP A 57 -11.42 24.58 2.43
CA ASP A 57 -11.42 26.04 2.26
C ASP A 57 -10.06 26.61 1.84
N SER A 58 -8.97 25.87 2.09
CA SER A 58 -7.61 26.26 1.73
C SER A 58 -6.70 25.06 1.59
N LEU A 59 -5.92 25.00 0.51
CA LEU A 59 -4.99 23.89 0.25
C LEU A 59 -3.73 23.94 1.12
N VAL A 60 -3.42 25.10 1.70
CA VAL A 60 -2.26 25.33 2.58
C VAL A 60 -2.53 24.88 4.01
N ARG A 61 -3.76 25.10 4.49
CA ARG A 61 -4.15 24.73 5.85
C ARG A 61 -4.44 23.23 5.97
N PRO A 62 -4.25 22.63 7.15
CA PRO A 62 -4.70 21.25 7.38
C PRO A 62 -6.21 21.12 7.18
N ASP A 63 -6.65 19.92 6.76
CA ASP A 63 -8.07 19.61 6.57
C ASP A 63 -8.80 19.56 7.93
N SER A 64 -9.57 20.60 8.23
CA SER A 64 -10.35 20.73 9.47
C SER A 64 -11.42 19.65 9.63
N SER A 65 -11.92 19.10 8.52
CA SER A 65 -12.97 18.08 8.50
C SER A 65 -12.45 16.67 8.77
N MET A 66 -11.13 16.47 8.76
CA MET A 66 -10.46 15.17 8.87
C MET A 66 -10.87 14.14 7.79
N ILE A 67 -11.56 14.56 6.74
CA ILE A 67 -12.02 13.67 5.67
C ILE A 67 -10.82 13.14 4.87
N VAL A 68 -9.88 14.00 4.47
CA VAL A 68 -8.71 13.61 3.67
C VAL A 68 -7.79 12.64 4.44
N PRO A 69 -7.38 12.91 5.70
CA PRO A 69 -6.57 11.98 6.48
C PRO A 69 -7.26 10.62 6.68
N VAL A 70 -8.55 10.61 7.04
CA VAL A 70 -9.30 9.36 7.27
C VAL A 70 -9.47 8.59 5.96
N ALA A 71 -9.85 9.25 4.87
CA ALA A 71 -9.97 8.63 3.56
C ALA A 71 -8.64 8.03 3.10
N LEU A 72 -7.52 8.71 3.38
CA LEU A 72 -6.17 8.19 3.09
C LEU A 72 -5.85 6.93 3.90
N GLY A 73 -6.17 6.93 5.19
CA GLY A 73 -6.02 5.76 6.05
C GLY A 73 -6.83 4.56 5.54
N VAL A 74 -8.10 4.80 5.21
CA VAL A 74 -9.01 3.78 4.65
C VAL A 74 -8.49 3.25 3.33
N ALA A 75 -8.08 4.11 2.40
CA ALA A 75 -7.52 3.69 1.11
C ALA A 75 -6.25 2.85 1.29
N THR A 76 -5.37 3.24 2.21
CA THR A 76 -4.14 2.49 2.54
C THR A 76 -4.47 1.11 3.10
N PHE A 77 -5.43 1.04 4.02
CA PHE A 77 -5.87 -0.23 4.60
C PHE A 77 -6.52 -1.14 3.54
N ALA A 78 -7.38 -0.58 2.69
CA ALA A 78 -8.00 -1.30 1.57
C ALA A 78 -6.96 -1.90 0.61
N MET A 79 -5.85 -1.20 0.35
CA MET A 79 -4.75 -1.75 -0.46
C MET A 79 -4.11 -3.00 0.16
N ALA A 80 -4.02 -3.08 1.50
CA ALA A 80 -3.54 -4.30 2.17
C ALA A 80 -4.54 -5.46 2.04
N GLU A 81 -5.84 -5.16 2.05
CA GLU A 81 -6.91 -6.16 1.96
C GLU A 81 -7.26 -6.57 0.54
N THR A 82 -6.84 -5.84 -0.50
CA THR A 82 -7.27 -6.10 -1.88
C THR A 82 -7.06 -7.56 -2.31
N ARG A 83 -5.98 -8.21 -1.85
CA ARG A 83 -5.70 -9.62 -2.16
C ARG A 83 -6.68 -10.61 -1.54
N SER A 84 -7.35 -10.26 -0.44
CA SER A 84 -8.33 -11.13 0.22
C SER A 84 -9.71 -11.01 -0.41
N TRP A 85 -10.04 -9.85 -1.00
CA TRP A 85 -11.37 -9.56 -1.56
C TRP A 85 -11.73 -10.43 -2.75
N THR A 86 -10.75 -10.81 -3.54
CA THR A 86 -10.98 -11.56 -4.77
C THR A 86 -10.73 -13.06 -4.60
N MET A 87 -10.25 -13.53 -3.44
CA MET A 87 -9.85 -14.94 -3.24
C MET A 87 -10.95 -15.95 -3.59
N THR A 88 -10.59 -16.96 -4.39
CA THR A 88 -11.50 -18.07 -4.73
C THR A 88 -11.66 -19.01 -3.54
N ALA A 89 -12.78 -19.75 -3.46
CA ALA A 89 -13.02 -20.74 -2.40
C ALA A 89 -11.89 -21.79 -2.27
N ALA A 90 -11.29 -22.20 -3.40
CA ALA A 90 -10.14 -23.10 -3.42
C ALA A 90 -8.87 -22.46 -2.82
N GLU A 91 -8.60 -21.20 -3.14
CA GLU A 91 -7.46 -20.43 -2.58
C GLU A 91 -7.63 -20.22 -1.07
N LYS A 92 -8.86 -19.93 -0.64
CA LYS A 92 -9.23 -19.81 0.78
C LYS A 92 -9.00 -21.11 1.54
N ALA A 93 -9.48 -22.23 1.01
CA ALA A 93 -9.26 -23.55 1.62
C ALA A 93 -7.76 -23.91 1.72
N GLN A 94 -6.95 -23.56 0.71
CA GLN A 94 -5.51 -23.77 0.75
C GLN A 94 -4.83 -22.89 1.80
N GLN A 95 -5.25 -21.62 1.92
CA GLN A 95 -4.73 -20.72 2.94
C GLN A 95 -5.10 -21.18 4.36
N ASP A 96 -6.31 -21.69 4.57
CA ASP A 96 -6.76 -22.21 5.86
C ASP A 96 -5.99 -23.47 6.25
N ARG A 97 -5.75 -24.40 5.31
CA ARG A 97 -4.88 -25.56 5.54
C ARG A 97 -3.46 -25.14 5.92
N ALA A 98 -2.91 -24.14 5.24
CA ALA A 98 -1.58 -23.60 5.55
C ALA A 98 -1.55 -22.92 6.93
N ARG A 99 -2.60 -22.20 7.32
CA ARG A 99 -2.73 -21.59 8.66
C ARG A 99 -2.81 -22.65 9.75
N THR A 100 -3.60 -23.70 9.57
CA THR A 100 -3.71 -24.80 10.52
C THR A 100 -2.38 -25.52 10.69
N GLN A 101 -1.70 -25.86 9.60
CA GLN A 101 -0.36 -26.47 9.67
C GLN A 101 0.65 -25.57 10.40
N ARG A 102 0.58 -24.25 10.21
CA ARG A 102 1.45 -23.30 10.92
C ARG A 102 1.16 -23.23 12.41
N ARG A 103 -0.11 -23.23 12.80
CA ARG A 103 -0.49 -23.26 14.23
C ARG A 103 0.03 -24.52 14.91
N LEU A 104 -0.03 -25.67 14.24
CA LEU A 104 0.55 -26.91 14.73
C LEU A 104 2.07 -26.81 14.88
N ARG A 105 2.79 -26.27 13.88
CA ARG A 105 4.25 -26.07 13.97
C ARG A 105 4.68 -25.03 15.01
N ALA A 106 3.87 -24.00 15.23
CA ALA A 106 4.09 -23.02 16.28
C ALA A 106 3.88 -23.64 17.67
N ALA A 107 2.90 -24.53 17.84
CA ALA A 107 2.72 -25.31 19.05
C ALA A 107 3.89 -26.28 19.31
N GLU A 108 4.55 -26.75 18.25
CA GLU A 108 5.83 -27.50 18.32
C GLU A 108 7.06 -26.60 18.60
N GLY A 109 6.88 -25.30 18.86
CA GLY A 109 7.96 -24.35 19.16
C GLY A 109 8.78 -23.89 17.95
N LYS A 110 8.43 -24.29 16.73
CA LYS A 110 9.11 -23.86 15.50
C LYS A 110 8.46 -22.59 14.95
N VAL A 111 8.82 -21.44 15.53
CA VAL A 111 8.37 -20.14 15.04
C VAL A 111 9.16 -19.76 13.78
N GLU A 112 8.60 -20.03 12.60
CA GLU A 112 9.17 -19.58 11.32
C GLU A 112 8.78 -18.13 11.02
N PHE A 113 9.74 -17.20 11.00
CA PHE A 113 9.49 -15.80 10.64
C PHE A 113 9.19 -15.68 9.13
N ASN A 114 7.92 -15.42 8.79
CA ASN A 114 7.50 -15.27 7.40
C ASN A 114 7.42 -13.79 7.01
N ILE A 115 8.42 -13.32 6.25
CA ILE A 115 8.52 -11.95 5.75
C ILE A 115 7.25 -11.52 5.00
N ALA A 116 6.64 -12.40 4.21
CA ALA A 116 5.46 -12.06 3.40
C ALA A 116 4.18 -11.83 4.23
N GLU A 117 4.04 -12.52 5.36
CA GLU A 117 2.91 -12.33 6.27
C GLU A 117 3.12 -11.10 7.16
N SER A 118 4.37 -10.87 7.59
CA SER A 118 4.79 -9.66 8.28
C SER A 118 4.53 -8.41 7.43
N MET A 119 4.79 -8.47 6.10
CA MET A 119 4.49 -7.36 5.19
C MET A 119 3.01 -6.98 5.13
N LYS A 120 2.07 -7.93 5.21
CA LYS A 120 0.63 -7.61 5.22
C LYS A 120 0.24 -6.85 6.47
N SER A 121 0.69 -7.32 7.63
CA SER A 121 0.47 -6.66 8.91
C SER A 121 1.14 -5.29 8.95
N ALA A 122 2.32 -5.14 8.35
CA ALA A 122 3.04 -3.88 8.25
C ALA A 122 2.26 -2.84 7.43
N ILE A 123 1.69 -3.21 6.27
CA ILE A 123 0.93 -2.24 5.44
C ILE A 123 -0.34 -1.78 6.16
N ARG A 124 -1.03 -2.67 6.91
CA ARG A 124 -2.16 -2.27 7.76
C ARG A 124 -1.74 -1.26 8.81
N LEU A 125 -0.59 -1.49 9.46
CA LEU A 125 -0.05 -0.59 10.47
C LEU A 125 0.31 0.78 9.89
N VAL A 126 0.79 0.84 8.64
CA VAL A 126 1.14 2.09 7.94
C VAL A 126 -0.06 3.03 7.77
N ALA A 127 -1.29 2.52 7.78
CA ALA A 127 -2.48 3.38 7.67
C ALA A 127 -2.59 4.40 8.81
N LEU A 128 -2.25 4.01 10.05
CA LEU A 128 -2.40 4.89 11.21
C LEU A 128 -1.42 6.08 11.22
N PRO A 129 -0.09 5.87 11.03
CA PRO A 129 0.84 6.98 10.89
C PRO A 129 0.47 7.92 9.74
N ARG A 130 -0.07 7.40 8.62
CA ARG A 130 -0.47 8.26 7.50
C ARG A 130 -1.58 9.22 7.89
N ILE A 131 -2.60 8.76 8.63
CA ILE A 131 -3.67 9.62 9.15
C ILE A 131 -3.08 10.73 10.03
N ILE A 132 -2.22 10.36 10.99
CA ILE A 132 -1.62 11.31 11.93
C ILE A 132 -0.75 12.33 11.18
N VAL A 133 0.08 11.90 10.23
CA VAL A 133 0.93 12.82 9.48
C VAL A 133 0.09 13.77 8.62
N THR A 134 -0.96 13.27 7.96
CA THR A 134 -1.81 14.13 7.11
C THR A 134 -2.77 15.01 7.88
N SER A 135 -3.07 14.73 9.15
CA SER A 135 -3.87 15.65 9.98
C SER A 135 -3.14 16.94 10.33
N PHE A 136 -1.82 16.96 10.26
CA PHE A 136 -1.00 18.17 10.48
C PHE A 136 -0.42 18.76 9.20
N ALA A 137 -0.46 18.02 8.09
CA ALA A 137 0.07 18.47 6.82
C ALA A 137 -0.92 19.40 6.08
N PRO A 138 -0.43 20.22 5.13
CA PRO A 138 -1.30 20.96 4.23
C PRO A 138 -2.29 20.03 3.51
N ALA A 139 -3.55 20.46 3.38
CA ALA A 139 -4.58 19.67 2.73
C ALA A 139 -4.22 19.29 1.28
N GLY A 140 -3.52 20.18 0.55
CA GLY A 140 -3.00 19.88 -0.79
C GLY A 140 -2.05 18.69 -0.82
N LEU A 141 -1.21 18.53 0.20
CA LEU A 141 -0.35 17.35 0.33
C LEU A 141 -1.17 16.08 0.61
N GLY A 142 -2.18 16.20 1.48
CA GLY A 142 -3.13 15.14 1.77
C GLY A 142 -3.85 14.64 0.52
N ILE A 143 -4.31 15.55 -0.34
CA ILE A 143 -4.98 15.23 -1.61
C ILE A 143 -4.04 14.44 -2.54
N VAL A 144 -2.79 14.88 -2.70
CA VAL A 144 -1.81 14.16 -3.53
C VAL A 144 -1.58 12.74 -3.01
N TRP A 145 -1.42 12.59 -1.70
CA TRP A 145 -1.22 11.28 -1.07
C TRP A 145 -2.45 10.38 -1.19
N LEU A 146 -3.65 10.95 -1.05
CA LEU A 146 -4.92 10.25 -1.24
C LEU A 146 -5.07 9.79 -2.69
N THR A 147 -4.85 10.68 -3.65
CA THR A 147 -4.94 10.39 -5.08
C THR A 147 -4.00 9.24 -5.47
N ASN A 148 -2.75 9.30 -5.03
CA ASN A 148 -1.78 8.22 -5.25
C ASN A 148 -2.23 6.87 -4.66
N SER A 149 -2.84 6.90 -3.47
CA SER A 149 -3.31 5.68 -2.79
C SER A 149 -4.55 5.09 -3.47
N VAL A 150 -5.48 5.94 -3.92
CA VAL A 150 -6.67 5.51 -4.68
C VAL A 150 -6.26 4.94 -6.03
N PHE A 151 -5.33 5.58 -6.75
CA PHE A 151 -4.81 5.04 -8.01
C PHE A 151 -4.15 3.67 -7.80
N GLY A 152 -3.31 3.53 -6.77
CA GLY A 152 -2.68 2.25 -6.43
C GLY A 152 -3.70 1.16 -6.06
N LEU A 153 -4.77 1.51 -5.35
CA LEU A 153 -5.87 0.60 -5.03
C LEU A 153 -6.57 0.11 -6.29
N ILE A 154 -6.94 1.02 -7.19
CA ILE A 154 -7.58 0.69 -8.48
C ILE A 154 -6.65 -0.22 -9.31
N GLN A 155 -5.37 0.14 -9.41
CA GLN A 155 -4.38 -0.65 -10.13
C GLN A 155 -4.29 -2.08 -9.57
N ASN A 156 -4.24 -2.23 -8.24
CA ASN A 156 -4.17 -3.55 -7.58
C ASN A 156 -5.41 -4.39 -7.88
N VAL A 157 -6.61 -3.80 -7.82
CA VAL A 157 -7.86 -4.49 -8.15
C VAL A 157 -7.88 -4.90 -9.62
N CYS A 158 -7.58 -3.98 -10.53
CA CYS A 158 -7.58 -4.24 -11.97
C CYS A 158 -6.59 -5.34 -12.35
N PHE A 159 -5.35 -5.31 -11.85
CA PHE A 159 -4.38 -6.34 -12.17
C PHE A 159 -4.74 -7.70 -11.59
N ASP A 160 -5.38 -7.75 -10.44
CA ASP A 160 -5.84 -9.01 -9.86
C ASP A 160 -6.96 -9.62 -10.71
N ILE A 161 -7.93 -8.81 -11.14
CA ILE A 161 -9.00 -9.22 -12.05
C ILE A 161 -8.44 -9.72 -13.39
N ILE A 162 -7.52 -8.97 -14.00
CA ILE A 162 -6.91 -9.35 -15.29
C ILE A 162 -6.10 -10.65 -15.15
N SER A 163 -5.31 -10.77 -14.09
CA SER A 163 -4.50 -11.97 -13.85
C SER A 163 -5.35 -13.21 -13.67
N ARG A 164 -6.55 -13.07 -13.10
CA ARG A 164 -7.53 -14.17 -12.99
C ARG A 164 -8.14 -14.54 -14.32
N ARG A 165 -8.50 -13.56 -15.16
CA ARG A 165 -9.06 -13.82 -16.49
C ARG A 165 -8.10 -14.60 -17.39
N ASN A 166 -6.80 -14.43 -17.18
CA ASN A 166 -5.75 -15.08 -17.97
C ASN A 166 -5.24 -16.41 -17.36
N ARG A 167 -5.85 -16.89 -16.27
CA ARG A 167 -5.58 -18.23 -15.68
C ARG A 167 -6.67 -19.21 -16.08
#